data_AF-A0AAD7X3S7-F1
#
_entry.id   AF-A0AAD7X3S7-F1
#
_cell.length_a   1.000
_cell.length_b   1.000
_cell.length_c   1.000
_cell.angle_alpha   90.00
_cell.angle_beta   90.00
_cell.angle_gamma   90.00
#
_symmetry.space_group_name_H-M   'P 1'
#
loop_
_entity.id
_entity.type
_entity.pdbx_description
1 polymer ?
#
loop_
_entity_poly.entity_id
_entity_poly.type
_entity_poly.pdbx_seq_one_letter_code
_entity_poly.pdbx_strand_id
1 'polypeptide(L)'
;MSRKANYRTGSHSRKRGGGRGGGGGGRAECREWRQEQHEEEQIRPEESGPRGTCMSMCPIREVREREAQRLLHRFEILPGTESDRLPRADPSRTVKEYSRPAAGKDSTRPCDLRPPSVLLKTMCFLIDDIATSPTLQPWTEGYDFVFDRLRCVRQDMVIQRVSGAECVAVLERTVRFLLYASYRLCEEPLRLYDPRINDTHLQESLSWLLDCYSSGEHRHLEEFQALSLLYNLGSSRALRCALELPERVRDSPKVRLALAVNRAHLERNPVRVLRLARGLDFLQSCALHRHLGACRQDLLLLYSHGHSSRNCRFPLQCLAGILALEEAPAARLCRAHGVAVNGDYVVFSKASYVEPPPGDLQSTRSPEMVDSKRGNSTVSEVIHGCA
;
A
#
# COMPACT_ATOMS: atom_id res chain seq x y z
N MET A 1 -0.85 -47.31 -39.76
CA MET A 1 -2.06 -48.06 -40.16
C MET A 1 -3.27 -47.49 -39.42
N SER A 2 -4.25 -47.06 -40.20
CA SER A 2 -5.46 -46.33 -39.84
C SER A 2 -6.34 -47.00 -38.78
N ARG A 3 -7.08 -46.17 -38.02
CA ARG A 3 -8.56 -46.21 -37.98
C ARG A 3 -9.13 -44.87 -37.50
N LYS A 4 -10.04 -44.35 -38.32
CA LYS A 4 -10.87 -43.14 -38.20
C LYS A 4 -12.07 -43.39 -37.29
N ALA A 5 -12.62 -42.33 -36.70
CA ALA A 5 -14.06 -41.99 -36.60
C ALA A 5 -14.27 -40.92 -35.51
N ASN A 6 -15.22 -40.02 -35.54
CA ASN A 6 -15.93 -39.28 -36.58
C ASN A 6 -16.65 -38.14 -35.82
N TYR A 7 -16.75 -36.97 -36.43
CA TYR A 7 -17.45 -35.80 -35.90
C TYR A 7 -18.97 -36.05 -35.77
N ARG A 8 -19.62 -35.39 -34.80
CA ARG A 8 -21.00 -34.91 -34.98
C ARG A 8 -21.25 -33.59 -34.26
N THR A 9 -21.90 -32.72 -35.03
CA THR A 9 -22.21 -31.31 -34.86
C THR A 9 -23.49 -31.08 -34.04
N GLY A 10 -23.56 -29.93 -33.38
CA GLY A 10 -24.79 -29.40 -32.79
C GLY A 10 -24.76 -27.88 -32.83
N SER A 11 -25.44 -27.31 -33.82
CA SER A 11 -25.70 -25.88 -34.00
C SER A 11 -26.89 -25.43 -33.16
N HIS A 12 -26.95 -24.14 -32.80
CA HIS A 12 -28.13 -23.26 -32.55
C HIS A 12 -27.73 -22.20 -31.50
N SER A 13 -28.14 -20.94 -31.52
CA SER A 13 -28.64 -20.01 -32.52
C SER A 13 -28.52 -18.64 -31.83
N ARG A 14 -28.05 -17.63 -32.55
CA ARG A 14 -27.99 -16.24 -32.09
C ARG A 14 -29.40 -15.71 -31.90
N LYS A 15 -29.73 -15.20 -30.70
CA LYS A 15 -30.81 -14.23 -30.52
C LYS A 15 -30.22 -12.88 -30.12
N ARG A 16 -30.31 -11.93 -31.07
CA ARG A 16 -30.27 -10.49 -30.84
C ARG A 16 -31.58 -10.12 -30.12
N GLY A 17 -31.47 -9.38 -29.03
CA GLY A 17 -32.57 -8.66 -28.41
C GLY A 17 -32.08 -7.26 -28.08
N GLY A 18 -32.48 -6.27 -28.87
CA GLY A 18 -32.39 -4.87 -28.49
C GLY A 18 -33.56 -4.49 -27.60
N GLY A 19 -33.31 -3.62 -26.63
CA GLY A 19 -34.33 -3.05 -25.76
C GLY A 19 -33.75 -1.86 -24.99
N ARG A 20 -34.22 -0.67 -25.33
CA ARG A 20 -33.94 0.62 -24.67
C ARG A 20 -34.62 0.68 -23.29
N GLY A 21 -34.06 1.48 -22.39
CA GLY A 21 -34.84 2.29 -21.44
C GLY A 21 -34.60 2.02 -19.94
N GLY A 22 -34.34 3.10 -19.20
CA GLY A 22 -34.26 3.16 -17.72
C GLY A 22 -32.82 3.26 -17.22
N GLY A 23 -32.26 4.40 -16.80
CA GLY A 23 -32.89 5.62 -16.31
C GLY A 23 -33.24 5.51 -14.83
N GLY A 24 -32.28 5.85 -13.95
CA GLY A 24 -32.53 6.15 -12.53
C GLY A 24 -32.31 4.99 -11.56
N GLY A 25 -31.50 5.21 -10.53
CA GLY A 25 -31.36 4.28 -9.40
C GLY A 25 -29.96 4.16 -8.80
N GLY A 26 -29.23 5.27 -8.62
CA GLY A 26 -27.91 5.24 -7.97
C GLY A 26 -27.74 6.27 -6.85
N ARG A 27 -28.84 6.91 -6.43
CA ARG A 27 -28.85 7.99 -5.43
C ARG A 27 -29.58 7.62 -4.12
N ALA A 28 -30.24 6.46 -4.03
CA ALA A 28 -31.04 6.07 -2.86
C ALA A 28 -30.24 5.24 -1.82
N GLU A 29 -29.43 4.26 -2.24
CA GLU A 29 -28.79 3.33 -1.30
C GLU A 29 -27.68 3.94 -0.40
N CYS A 30 -27.18 5.14 -0.69
CA CYS A 30 -26.18 5.81 0.14
C CYS A 30 -26.78 6.88 1.09
N ARG A 31 -28.10 7.15 0.98
CA ARG A 31 -28.81 8.09 1.85
C ARG A 31 -29.87 7.43 2.74
N GLU A 32 -30.41 6.28 2.37
CA GLU A 32 -31.40 5.56 3.20
C GLU A 32 -30.82 5.08 4.54
N TRP A 33 -29.52 4.73 4.60
CA TRP A 33 -28.84 4.45 5.88
C TRP A 33 -28.61 5.68 6.76
N ARG A 34 -28.82 6.90 6.25
CA ARG A 34 -28.47 8.16 6.94
C ARG A 34 -29.69 9.00 7.34
N GLN A 35 -30.91 8.64 6.93
CA GLN A 35 -32.14 9.40 7.27
C GLN A 35 -33.10 8.67 8.21
N GLU A 36 -33.10 7.33 8.29
CA GLU A 36 -33.99 6.59 9.21
C GLU A 36 -33.47 6.53 10.67
N GLN A 37 -32.27 7.06 10.96
CA GLN A 37 -31.72 7.07 12.34
C GLN A 37 -31.87 8.42 13.06
N HIS A 38 -32.48 9.43 12.45
CA HIS A 38 -32.45 10.80 12.99
C HIS A 38 -33.69 11.25 13.76
N GLU A 39 -34.68 10.38 13.99
CA GLU A 39 -35.91 10.74 14.74
C GLU A 39 -36.15 9.97 16.05
N GLU A 40 -35.25 9.10 16.50
CA GLU A 40 -35.31 8.51 17.85
C GLU A 40 -33.94 8.40 18.52
N GLU A 41 -33.16 9.48 18.54
CA GLU A 41 -31.94 9.53 19.35
C GLU A 41 -32.25 10.08 20.76
N GLN A 42 -32.89 9.22 21.56
CA GLN A 42 -32.80 9.33 23.01
C GLN A 42 -31.32 9.21 23.39
N ILE A 43 -30.80 10.22 24.09
CA ILE A 43 -29.42 10.34 24.58
C ILE A 43 -28.98 9.02 25.26
N ARG A 44 -28.25 8.18 24.52
CA ARG A 44 -27.54 7.02 25.07
C ARG A 44 -26.18 7.51 25.57
N PRO A 45 -25.71 7.10 26.76
CA PRO A 45 -24.36 7.46 27.20
C PRO A 45 -23.34 6.93 26.18
N GLU A 46 -22.37 7.74 25.78
CA GLU A 46 -21.21 7.27 25.03
C GLU A 46 -20.52 6.17 25.87
N GLU A 47 -20.78 4.90 25.56
CA GLU A 47 -20.03 3.79 26.14
C GLU A 47 -18.59 3.88 25.62
N SER A 48 -17.72 4.51 26.42
CA SER A 48 -16.29 4.50 26.19
C SER A 48 -15.83 3.04 26.17
N GLY A 49 -15.11 2.63 25.13
CA GLY A 49 -14.60 1.26 25.01
C GLY A 49 -13.78 0.82 26.25
N PRO A 50 -13.54 -0.50 26.43
CA PRO A 50 -12.73 -0.99 27.54
C PRO A 50 -11.37 -0.26 27.56
N ARG A 51 -10.87 0.07 28.75
CA ARG A 51 -9.56 0.72 28.91
C ARG A 51 -8.51 -0.33 29.26
N GLY A 52 -7.46 -0.40 28.45
CA GLY A 52 -6.33 -1.29 28.70
C GLY A 52 -5.49 -0.84 29.89
N THR A 53 -4.99 -1.81 30.65
CA THR A 53 -4.13 -1.60 31.83
C THR A 53 -2.77 -2.26 31.70
N CYS A 54 -2.44 -2.85 30.54
CA CYS A 54 -1.14 -3.45 30.28
C CYS A 54 -0.09 -2.35 30.01
N MET A 55 0.78 -2.08 30.99
CA MET A 55 1.81 -1.05 30.87
C MET A 55 3.10 -1.51 30.15
N SER A 56 3.14 -2.76 29.68
CA SER A 56 4.23 -3.36 28.89
C SER A 56 3.82 -3.56 27.43
N MET A 57 4.80 -3.75 26.53
CA MET A 57 4.51 -4.00 25.11
C MET A 57 3.86 -5.36 24.84
N CYS A 58 3.94 -6.28 25.81
CA CYS A 58 3.27 -7.58 25.81
C CYS A 58 2.69 -7.87 27.21
N PRO A 59 1.42 -8.35 27.32
CA PRO A 59 0.85 -8.79 28.59
C PRO A 59 1.66 -9.94 29.22
N ILE A 60 1.88 -9.89 30.53
CA ILE A 60 2.70 -10.88 31.25
C ILE A 60 2.22 -12.33 31.08
N ARG A 61 0.91 -12.50 30.90
CA ARG A 61 0.32 -13.82 30.64
C ARG A 61 0.82 -14.39 29.31
N GLU A 62 0.75 -13.59 28.25
CA GLU A 62 1.19 -14.02 26.92
C GLU A 62 2.69 -14.30 26.92
N VAL A 63 3.49 -13.46 27.60
CA VAL A 63 4.94 -13.70 27.76
C VAL A 63 5.21 -15.09 28.34
N ARG A 64 4.56 -15.44 29.47
CA ARG A 64 4.72 -16.74 30.13
C ARG A 64 4.23 -17.90 29.26
N GLU A 65 3.13 -17.71 28.55
CA GLU A 65 2.60 -18.72 27.63
C GLU A 65 3.59 -18.98 26.48
N ARG A 66 4.17 -17.94 25.89
CA ARG A 66 5.15 -18.06 24.80
C ARG A 66 6.51 -18.61 25.26
N GLU A 67 6.95 -18.30 26.48
CA GLU A 67 8.12 -18.96 27.10
C GLU A 67 7.87 -20.46 27.28
N ALA A 68 6.73 -20.84 27.88
CA ALA A 68 6.40 -22.23 28.16
C ALA A 68 6.24 -23.07 26.87
N GLN A 69 5.72 -22.46 25.81
CA GLN A 69 5.47 -23.12 24.52
C GLN A 69 6.62 -22.99 23.51
N ARG A 70 7.70 -22.26 23.86
CA ARG A 70 8.85 -21.97 22.97
C ARG A 70 8.45 -21.25 21.69
N LEU A 71 7.59 -20.25 21.82
CA LEU A 71 7.06 -19.43 20.72
C LEU A 71 7.60 -17.99 20.71
N LEU A 72 8.70 -17.73 21.42
CA LEU A 72 9.35 -16.41 21.38
C LEU A 72 10.04 -16.20 20.02
N HIS A 73 9.83 -15.04 19.42
CA HIS A 73 10.59 -14.64 18.25
C HIS A 73 12.03 -14.29 18.67
N ARG A 74 13.01 -14.42 17.76
CA ARG A 74 14.42 -14.07 18.07
C ARG A 74 14.63 -12.61 18.51
N PHE A 75 13.69 -11.72 18.18
CA PHE A 75 13.72 -10.31 18.59
C PHE A 75 13.23 -10.09 20.02
N GLU A 76 12.65 -11.12 20.63
CA GLU A 76 12.02 -11.07 21.95
C GLU A 76 12.78 -11.93 22.97
N ILE A 77 13.78 -12.70 22.53
CA ILE A 77 14.61 -13.53 23.41
C ILE A 77 15.62 -12.64 24.16
N LEU A 78 15.76 -12.91 25.46
CA LEU A 78 16.76 -12.29 26.32
C LEU A 78 18.17 -12.73 25.89
N PRO A 79 19.07 -11.78 25.58
CA PRO A 79 20.43 -12.12 25.16
C PRO A 79 21.15 -13.03 26.15
N GLY A 80 21.80 -14.07 25.65
CA GLY A 80 22.51 -15.08 26.45
C GLY A 80 21.66 -16.28 26.87
N THR A 81 20.36 -16.31 26.54
CA THR A 81 19.45 -17.44 26.82
C THR A 81 19.01 -18.18 25.55
N GLU A 82 19.56 -17.83 24.38
CA GLU A 82 19.15 -18.38 23.09
C GLU A 82 19.40 -19.89 22.99
N SER A 83 20.45 -20.38 23.65
CA SER A 83 20.82 -21.80 23.68
C SER A 83 20.18 -22.57 24.83
N ASP A 84 19.44 -21.89 25.72
CA ASP A 84 18.79 -22.54 26.85
C ASP A 84 17.68 -23.46 26.35
N ARG A 85 17.42 -24.53 27.09
CA ARG A 85 16.29 -25.44 26.82
C ARG A 85 14.95 -24.68 26.78
N LEU A 86 14.85 -23.60 27.53
CA LEU A 86 13.72 -22.67 27.57
C LEU A 86 14.30 -21.25 27.52
N PRO A 87 14.44 -20.65 26.32
CA PRO A 87 14.87 -19.27 26.18
C PRO A 87 13.94 -18.35 26.95
N ARG A 88 14.51 -17.32 27.58
CA ARG A 88 13.74 -16.38 28.39
C ARG A 88 13.30 -15.21 27.54
N ALA A 89 12.11 -14.69 27.79
CA ALA A 89 11.64 -13.47 27.16
C ALA A 89 12.39 -12.26 27.73
N ASP A 90 12.80 -11.35 26.86
CA ASP A 90 13.25 -10.02 27.24
C ASP A 90 12.01 -9.15 27.53
N PRO A 91 11.76 -8.73 28.78
CA PRO A 91 10.59 -7.93 29.13
C PRO A 91 10.55 -6.59 28.42
N SER A 92 11.72 -6.08 27.97
CA SER A 92 11.84 -4.80 27.27
C SER A 92 11.62 -4.89 25.77
N ARG A 93 11.62 -6.11 25.20
CA ARG A 93 11.53 -6.33 23.73
C ARG A 93 10.36 -7.19 23.30
N THR A 94 9.74 -7.92 24.22
CA THR A 94 8.61 -8.79 23.91
C THR A 94 7.37 -7.96 23.55
N VAL A 95 6.76 -8.22 22.38
CA VAL A 95 5.61 -7.47 21.88
C VAL A 95 4.42 -8.41 21.67
N LYS A 96 3.23 -7.99 22.11
CA LYS A 96 1.98 -8.74 21.97
C LYS A 96 1.76 -9.20 20.52
N GLU A 97 1.56 -10.49 20.30
CA GLU A 97 1.29 -11.05 18.96
C GLU A 97 -0.15 -10.78 18.51
N TYR A 98 -0.38 -10.71 17.19
CA TYR A 98 -1.75 -10.60 16.68
C TYR A 98 -2.51 -11.91 16.89
N SER A 99 -3.72 -11.80 17.45
CA SER A 99 -4.62 -12.95 17.62
C SER A 99 -5.91 -12.72 16.85
N ARG A 100 -6.35 -13.71 16.06
CA ARG A 100 -7.63 -13.60 15.36
C ARG A 100 -8.77 -13.58 16.40
N PRO A 101 -9.70 -12.61 16.33
CA PRO A 101 -10.88 -12.64 17.18
C PRO A 101 -11.63 -13.97 16.98
N ALA A 102 -11.82 -14.73 18.05
CA ALA A 102 -12.65 -15.92 18.02
C ALA A 102 -14.11 -15.49 18.17
N ALA A 103 -15.00 -16.01 17.32
CA ALA A 103 -16.43 -15.72 17.40
C ALA A 103 -16.98 -16.09 18.80
N GLY A 104 -17.69 -15.16 19.45
CA GLY A 104 -18.37 -15.37 20.74
C GLY A 104 -17.48 -15.26 21.99
N LYS A 105 -16.26 -14.72 21.90
CA LYS A 105 -15.39 -14.47 23.06
C LYS A 105 -15.44 -12.99 23.46
N ASP A 106 -16.55 -12.58 24.08
CA ASP A 106 -16.94 -11.17 24.26
C ASP A 106 -16.30 -10.40 25.42
N SER A 107 -15.11 -10.74 25.90
CA SER A 107 -14.31 -9.72 26.62
C SER A 107 -12.83 -10.00 26.56
N THR A 108 -12.11 -9.08 25.91
CA THR A 108 -10.66 -8.99 26.13
C THR A 108 -10.47 -8.35 27.50
N ARG A 109 -9.73 -9.01 28.40
CA ARG A 109 -9.51 -8.47 29.75
C ARG A 109 -8.73 -7.16 29.66
N PRO A 110 -9.03 -6.15 30.51
CA PRO A 110 -8.26 -4.91 30.54
C PRO A 110 -6.73 -5.10 30.64
N CYS A 111 -6.29 -6.10 31.42
CA CYS A 111 -4.87 -6.43 31.57
C CYS A 111 -4.20 -7.06 30.33
N ASP A 112 -4.99 -7.47 29.33
CA ASP A 112 -4.48 -7.96 28.05
C ASP A 112 -4.46 -6.85 26.98
N LEU A 113 -4.99 -5.66 27.27
CA LEU A 113 -5.03 -4.51 26.37
C LEU A 113 -3.99 -3.46 26.79
N ARG A 114 -3.23 -2.95 25.83
CA ARG A 114 -2.26 -1.86 26.05
C ARG A 114 -2.93 -0.51 25.88
N PRO A 115 -2.82 0.44 26.82
CA PRO A 115 -3.39 1.77 26.65
C PRO A 115 -2.68 2.54 25.51
N PRO A 116 -3.30 3.60 24.97
CA PRO A 116 -2.79 4.37 23.83
C PRO A 116 -1.31 4.79 23.92
N SER A 117 -0.85 5.23 25.09
CA SER A 117 0.55 5.62 25.31
C SER A 117 1.54 4.46 25.14
N VAL A 118 1.14 3.26 25.57
CA VAL A 118 1.94 2.04 25.40
C VAL A 118 1.89 1.58 23.95
N LEU A 119 0.76 1.71 23.27
CA LEU A 119 0.63 1.39 21.84
C LEU A 119 1.55 2.27 20.99
N LEU A 120 1.60 3.57 21.26
CA LEU A 120 2.53 4.49 20.59
C LEU A 120 3.99 4.15 20.92
N LYS A 121 4.31 3.84 22.18
CA LYS A 121 5.65 3.37 22.56
C LYS A 121 6.04 2.09 21.81
N THR A 122 5.12 1.13 21.70
CA THR A 122 5.33 -0.11 20.94
C THR A 122 5.55 0.19 19.46
N MET A 123 4.75 1.08 18.86
CA MET A 123 4.94 1.52 17.49
C MET A 123 6.36 2.05 17.26
N CYS A 124 6.86 2.94 18.12
CA CYS A 124 8.22 3.46 18.00
C CYS A 124 9.28 2.35 18.11
N PHE A 125 9.20 1.47 19.12
CA PHE A 125 10.10 0.33 19.25
C PHE A 125 10.14 -0.57 18.00
N LEU A 126 8.97 -0.89 17.43
CA LEU A 126 8.89 -1.72 16.22
C LEU A 126 9.59 -1.08 15.03
N ILE A 127 9.58 0.26 14.94
CA ILE A 127 10.27 0.97 13.87
C ILE A 127 11.76 1.08 14.17
N ASP A 128 12.11 1.71 15.29
CA ASP A 128 13.46 2.14 15.62
C ASP A 128 14.39 0.95 15.89
N ASP A 129 13.95 0.02 16.74
CA ASP A 129 14.76 -1.10 17.21
C ASP A 129 14.69 -2.32 16.30
N ILE A 130 13.60 -2.49 15.53
CA ILE A 130 13.41 -3.65 14.66
C ILE A 130 13.53 -3.27 13.18
N ALA A 131 12.57 -2.52 12.62
CA ALA A 131 12.50 -2.27 11.18
C ALA A 131 13.73 -1.52 10.63
N THR A 132 14.35 -0.68 11.46
CA THR A 132 15.50 0.15 11.08
C THR A 132 16.83 -0.34 11.67
N SER A 133 16.83 -1.50 12.32
CA SER A 133 18.05 -2.07 12.87
C SER A 133 19.10 -2.32 11.77
N PRO A 134 20.36 -1.89 11.96
CA PRO A 134 21.42 -2.12 10.99
C PRO A 134 21.83 -3.59 10.88
N THR A 135 21.55 -4.38 11.91
CA THR A 135 21.86 -5.82 11.95
C THR A 135 20.72 -6.69 11.42
N LEU A 136 19.60 -6.08 11.03
CA LEU A 136 18.46 -6.80 10.47
C LEU A 136 18.76 -7.26 9.03
N GLN A 137 19.07 -8.54 8.88
CA GLN A 137 19.13 -9.24 7.60
C GLN A 137 18.58 -10.68 7.75
N PRO A 138 17.70 -11.15 6.85
CA PRO A 138 17.05 -10.39 5.77
C PRO A 138 15.97 -9.43 6.31
N TRP A 139 15.62 -8.37 5.57
CA TRP A 139 14.60 -7.42 6.01
C TRP A 139 13.18 -7.99 5.99
N THR A 140 12.92 -9.02 5.19
CA THR A 140 11.64 -9.75 5.14
C THR A 140 11.25 -10.28 6.51
N GLU A 141 12.20 -10.80 7.28
CA GLU A 141 11.94 -11.30 8.64
C GLU A 141 11.54 -10.17 9.61
N GLY A 142 12.20 -9.02 9.51
CA GLY A 142 11.84 -7.85 10.31
C GLY A 142 10.48 -7.29 9.89
N TYR A 143 10.19 -7.29 8.60
CA TYR A 143 8.86 -6.94 8.09
C TYR A 143 7.78 -7.88 8.65
N ASP A 144 7.96 -9.20 8.59
CA ASP A 144 6.97 -10.16 9.08
C ASP A 144 6.66 -9.96 10.56
N PHE A 145 7.71 -9.78 11.37
CA PHE A 145 7.56 -9.47 12.79
C PHE A 145 6.82 -8.15 13.00
N VAL A 146 7.31 -7.06 12.42
CA VAL A 146 6.71 -5.72 12.61
C VAL A 146 5.28 -5.68 12.10
N PHE A 147 5.01 -6.27 10.93
CA PHE A 147 3.69 -6.34 10.33
C PHE A 147 2.69 -7.07 11.23
N ASP A 148 3.06 -8.22 11.80
CA ASP A 148 2.21 -8.93 12.75
C ASP A 148 1.93 -8.10 14.02
N ARG A 149 2.99 -7.56 14.63
CA ARG A 149 2.85 -6.79 15.88
C ARG A 149 2.07 -5.48 15.66
N LEU A 150 2.18 -4.85 14.49
CA LEU A 150 1.37 -3.69 14.11
C LEU A 150 -0.11 -4.02 13.96
N ARG A 151 -0.45 -5.22 13.45
CA ARG A 151 -1.84 -5.68 13.43
C ARG A 151 -2.39 -5.83 14.84
N CYS A 152 -1.58 -6.32 15.78
CA CYS A 152 -1.95 -6.39 17.18
C CYS A 152 -2.12 -5.00 17.82
N VAL A 153 -1.22 -4.06 17.53
CA VAL A 153 -1.36 -2.66 17.97
C VAL A 153 -2.68 -2.06 17.48
N ARG A 154 -2.98 -2.19 16.19
CA ARG A 154 -4.25 -1.72 15.61
C ARG A 154 -5.46 -2.44 16.22
N GLN A 155 -5.37 -3.75 16.48
CA GLN A 155 -6.44 -4.50 17.13
C GLN A 155 -6.75 -3.97 18.53
N ASP A 156 -5.74 -3.69 19.35
CA ASP A 156 -5.91 -3.06 20.66
C ASP A 156 -6.54 -1.67 20.53
N MET A 157 -6.18 -0.88 19.50
CA MET A 157 -6.79 0.42 19.24
C MET A 157 -8.28 0.31 18.90
N VAL A 158 -8.65 -0.66 18.05
CA VAL A 158 -10.06 -0.90 17.65
C VAL A 158 -10.89 -1.34 18.85
N ILE A 159 -10.41 -2.29 19.66
CA ILE A 159 -11.12 -2.79 20.83
C ILE A 159 -11.40 -1.66 21.83
N GLN A 160 -10.42 -0.79 22.07
CA GLN A 160 -10.53 0.30 23.03
C GLN A 160 -11.18 1.56 22.44
N ARG A 161 -11.55 1.56 21.15
CA ARG A 161 -12.08 2.74 20.41
C ARG A 161 -11.17 3.97 20.55
N VAL A 162 -9.86 3.76 20.39
CA VAL A 162 -8.85 4.82 20.57
C VAL A 162 -9.01 5.92 19.52
N SER A 163 -9.00 7.17 19.96
CA SER A 163 -9.07 8.37 19.13
C SER A 163 -8.08 9.43 19.62
N GLY A 164 -7.99 10.57 18.93
CA GLY A 164 -7.12 11.68 19.31
C GLY A 164 -5.66 11.52 18.83
N ALA A 165 -4.75 12.30 19.43
CA ALA A 165 -3.40 12.49 18.92
C ALA A 165 -2.55 11.20 18.88
N GLU A 166 -2.68 10.33 19.88
CA GLU A 166 -1.96 9.05 19.90
C GLU A 166 -2.46 8.10 18.82
N CYS A 167 -3.77 8.09 18.53
CA CYS A 167 -4.36 7.33 17.43
C CYS A 167 -3.77 7.75 16.09
N VAL A 168 -3.80 9.07 15.82
CA VAL A 168 -3.25 9.67 14.61
C VAL A 168 -1.75 9.34 14.50
N ALA A 169 -0.98 9.54 15.56
CA ALA A 169 0.47 9.28 15.56
C ALA A 169 0.85 7.83 15.23
N VAL A 170 0.07 6.85 15.71
CA VAL A 170 0.27 5.43 15.39
C VAL A 170 -0.13 5.14 13.93
N LEU A 171 -1.29 5.65 13.50
CA LEU A 171 -1.78 5.44 12.14
C LEU A 171 -0.88 6.05 11.08
N GLU A 172 -0.39 7.28 11.29
CA GLU A 172 0.56 7.93 10.39
C GLU A 172 1.80 7.06 10.17
N ARG A 173 2.47 6.62 11.25
CA ARG A 173 3.66 5.75 11.17
C ARG A 173 3.35 4.40 10.53
N THR A 174 2.18 3.84 10.83
CA THR A 174 1.73 2.57 10.23
C THR A 174 1.59 2.71 8.72
N VAL A 175 0.94 3.76 8.23
CA VAL A 175 0.77 4.03 6.80
C VAL A 175 2.13 4.24 6.13
N ARG A 176 3.02 5.06 6.71
CA ARG A 176 4.36 5.27 6.15
C ARG A 176 5.18 3.98 6.08
N PHE A 177 5.15 3.16 7.14
CA PHE A 177 5.82 1.85 7.17
C PHE A 177 5.29 0.90 6.09
N LEU A 178 3.97 0.71 6.00
CA LEU A 178 3.36 -0.22 5.04
C LEU A 178 3.56 0.23 3.59
N LEU A 179 3.58 1.54 3.34
CA LEU A 179 3.83 2.12 2.03
C LEU A 179 5.31 1.96 1.63
N TYR A 180 6.23 2.20 2.57
CA TYR A 180 7.65 1.92 2.36
C TYR A 180 7.91 0.42 2.15
N ALA A 181 7.30 -0.46 2.95
CA ALA A 181 7.40 -1.91 2.80
C ALA A 181 6.89 -2.37 1.43
N SER A 182 5.77 -1.79 0.95
CA SER A 182 5.24 -2.06 -0.38
C SER A 182 6.24 -1.80 -1.49
N TYR A 183 7.01 -0.72 -1.39
CA TYR A 183 8.05 -0.43 -2.35
C TYR A 183 9.31 -1.28 -2.15
N ARG A 184 9.78 -1.41 -0.90
CA ARG A 184 11.02 -2.12 -0.57
C ARG A 184 10.98 -3.60 -0.95
N LEU A 185 9.82 -4.23 -0.77
CA LEU A 185 9.62 -5.68 -0.97
C LEU A 185 8.88 -6.01 -2.28
N CYS A 186 8.71 -5.04 -3.19
CA CYS A 186 7.92 -5.26 -4.41
C CYS A 186 8.49 -6.33 -5.34
N GLU A 187 9.79 -6.64 -5.21
CA GLU A 187 10.51 -7.67 -5.97
C GLU A 187 10.70 -8.98 -5.21
N GLU A 188 10.25 -9.08 -3.96
CA GLU A 188 10.35 -10.30 -3.18
C GLU A 188 9.33 -11.37 -3.62
N PRO A 189 9.67 -12.67 -3.54
CA PRO A 189 8.73 -13.74 -3.82
C PRO A 189 7.50 -13.73 -2.89
N LEU A 190 6.35 -14.16 -3.41
CA LEU A 190 5.07 -14.20 -2.65
C LEU A 190 5.12 -14.95 -1.32
N ARG A 191 6.03 -15.93 -1.19
CA ARG A 191 6.23 -16.70 0.05
C ARG A 191 6.89 -15.88 1.17
N LEU A 192 7.60 -14.80 0.81
CA LEU A 192 8.29 -13.90 1.74
C LEU A 192 7.54 -12.58 1.91
N TYR A 193 6.74 -12.17 0.93
CA TYR A 193 5.96 -10.95 0.97
C TYR A 193 4.68 -11.08 0.15
N ASP A 194 3.52 -10.93 0.79
CA ASP A 194 2.24 -10.85 0.10
C ASP A 194 1.80 -9.38 -0.08
N PRO A 195 1.91 -8.81 -1.29
CA PRO A 195 1.53 -7.43 -1.54
C PRO A 195 0.04 -7.17 -1.31
N ARG A 196 -0.85 -8.16 -1.46
CA ARG A 196 -2.31 -7.98 -1.28
C ARG A 196 -2.66 -7.84 0.19
N ILE A 197 -2.01 -8.62 1.05
CA ILE A 197 -2.21 -8.52 2.50
C ILE A 197 -1.67 -7.17 2.99
N ASN A 198 -0.48 -6.75 2.55
CA ASN A 198 0.04 -5.42 2.86
C ASN A 198 -0.89 -4.30 2.37
N ASP A 199 -1.38 -4.39 1.12
CA ASP A 199 -2.29 -3.43 0.51
C ASP A 199 -3.60 -3.31 1.32
N THR A 200 -4.16 -4.43 1.76
CA THR A 200 -5.37 -4.45 2.61
C THR A 200 -5.15 -3.66 3.89
N HIS A 201 -4.07 -3.97 4.62
CA HIS A 201 -3.78 -3.29 5.89
C HIS A 201 -3.40 -1.82 5.70
N LEU A 202 -2.76 -1.46 4.59
CA LEU A 202 -2.44 -0.07 4.24
C LEU A 202 -3.73 0.71 3.96
N GLN A 203 -4.64 0.17 3.15
CA GLN A 203 -5.91 0.83 2.81
C GLN A 203 -6.83 1.01 4.01
N GLU A 204 -6.92 0.02 4.89
CA GLU A 204 -7.67 0.13 6.15
C GLU A 204 -7.08 1.20 7.06
N SER A 205 -5.76 1.19 7.26
CA SER A 205 -5.07 2.17 8.14
C SER A 205 -5.18 3.58 7.57
N LEU A 206 -5.05 3.72 6.25
CA LEU A 206 -5.19 4.99 5.55
C LEU A 206 -6.63 5.50 5.63
N SER A 207 -7.64 4.65 5.41
CA SER A 207 -9.04 5.06 5.49
C SER A 207 -9.37 5.55 6.91
N TRP A 208 -8.95 4.79 7.94
CA TRP A 208 -9.12 5.21 9.33
C TRP A 208 -8.40 6.54 9.63
N LEU A 209 -7.17 6.72 9.15
CA LEU A 209 -6.43 7.97 9.32
C LEU A 209 -7.15 9.16 8.68
N LEU A 210 -7.69 9.00 7.48
CA LEU A 210 -8.45 10.05 6.80
C LEU A 210 -9.77 10.37 7.51
N ASP A 211 -10.40 9.38 8.14
CA ASP A 211 -11.57 9.60 8.99
C ASP A 211 -11.20 10.43 10.24
N CYS A 212 -10.05 10.14 10.88
CA CYS A 212 -9.53 10.97 11.99
C CYS A 212 -9.30 12.42 11.57
N TYR A 213 -8.88 12.64 10.33
CA TYR A 213 -8.66 13.97 9.75
C TYR A 213 -9.93 14.73 9.35
N SER A 214 -11.09 14.08 9.37
CA SER A 214 -12.36 14.75 9.06
C SER A 214 -12.75 15.80 10.12
N SER A 215 -12.08 15.80 11.28
CA SER A 215 -12.27 16.76 12.36
C SER A 215 -10.94 17.34 12.83
N GLY A 216 -10.87 18.66 13.04
CA GLY A 216 -9.69 19.34 13.59
C GLY A 216 -8.60 19.67 12.56
N GLU A 217 -7.53 20.31 13.04
CA GLU A 217 -6.34 20.62 12.25
C GLU A 217 -5.23 19.62 12.56
N HIS A 218 -4.67 19.03 11.51
CA HIS A 218 -3.64 17.99 11.63
C HIS A 218 -2.42 18.36 10.80
N ARG A 219 -1.24 18.27 11.42
CA ARG A 219 0.03 18.72 10.83
C ARG A 219 0.36 18.04 9.49
N HIS A 220 0.01 16.77 9.35
CA HIS A 220 0.38 15.96 8.18
C HIS A 220 -0.80 15.69 7.24
N LEU A 221 -1.91 16.43 7.37
CA LEU A 221 -3.12 16.25 6.56
C LEU A 221 -2.79 16.22 5.06
N GLU A 222 -2.09 17.25 4.57
CA GLU A 222 -1.73 17.42 3.16
C GLU A 222 -0.87 16.27 2.63
N GLU A 223 0.01 15.72 3.46
CA GLU A 223 0.86 14.58 3.11
C GLU A 223 -0.01 13.34 2.84
N PHE A 224 -0.82 12.93 3.80
CA PHE A 224 -1.59 11.70 3.67
C PHE A 224 -2.74 11.79 2.67
N GLN A 225 -3.30 12.98 2.43
CA GLN A 225 -4.23 13.20 1.32
C GLN A 225 -3.54 12.99 -0.04
N ALA A 226 -2.33 13.51 -0.21
CA ALA A 226 -1.54 13.29 -1.42
C ALA A 226 -1.15 11.81 -1.60
N LEU A 227 -0.68 11.15 -0.53
CA LEU A 227 -0.34 9.72 -0.54
C LEU A 227 -1.56 8.87 -0.90
N SER A 228 -2.73 9.15 -0.33
CA SER A 228 -3.97 8.43 -0.61
C SER A 228 -4.36 8.51 -2.08
N LEU A 229 -4.29 9.70 -2.67
CA LEU A 229 -4.63 9.89 -4.08
C LEU A 229 -3.61 9.21 -5.02
N LEU A 230 -2.31 9.33 -4.73
CA LEU A 230 -1.26 8.72 -5.56
C LEU A 230 -1.28 7.19 -5.49
N TYR A 231 -1.50 6.64 -4.29
CA TYR A 231 -1.56 5.20 -4.10
C TYR A 231 -2.80 4.60 -4.79
N ASN A 232 -3.91 5.34 -4.82
CA ASN A 232 -5.17 4.98 -5.47
C ASN A 232 -5.37 5.66 -6.84
N LEU A 233 -4.30 5.80 -7.64
CA LEU A 233 -4.32 6.52 -8.91
C LEU A 233 -5.45 6.04 -9.84
N GLY A 234 -6.18 6.97 -10.45
CA GLY A 234 -7.31 6.68 -11.34
C GLY A 234 -8.61 6.31 -10.62
N SER A 235 -8.60 6.13 -9.30
CA SER A 235 -9.82 5.84 -8.53
C SER A 235 -10.75 7.05 -8.50
N SER A 236 -11.98 6.85 -8.98
CA SER A 236 -13.03 7.88 -8.90
C SER A 236 -13.39 8.26 -7.46
N ARG A 237 -13.26 7.30 -6.52
CA ARG A 237 -13.48 7.55 -5.10
C ARG A 237 -12.38 8.45 -4.52
N ALA A 238 -11.12 8.09 -4.74
CA ALA A 238 -9.99 8.86 -4.22
C ALA A 238 -9.96 10.29 -4.80
N LEU A 239 -10.25 10.45 -6.10
CA LEU A 239 -10.36 11.75 -6.72
C LEU A 239 -11.49 12.59 -6.11
N ARG A 240 -12.68 12.01 -5.91
CA ARG A 240 -13.81 12.73 -5.30
C ARG A 240 -13.44 13.24 -3.91
N CYS A 241 -12.90 12.37 -3.05
CA CYS A 241 -12.46 12.77 -1.72
C CYS A 241 -11.45 13.92 -1.78
N ALA A 242 -10.46 13.85 -2.68
CA ALA A 242 -9.46 14.91 -2.84
C ALA A 242 -10.06 16.24 -3.35
N LEU A 243 -11.10 16.20 -4.17
CA LEU A 243 -11.79 17.39 -4.67
C LEU A 243 -12.72 18.01 -3.62
N GLU A 244 -13.25 17.23 -2.68
CA GLU A 244 -14.09 17.69 -1.57
C GLU A 244 -13.27 18.33 -0.42
N LEU A 245 -11.93 18.22 -0.45
CA LEU A 245 -11.06 18.84 0.54
C LEU A 245 -11.18 20.38 0.52
N PRO A 246 -10.96 21.05 1.67
CA PRO A 246 -10.86 22.49 1.74
C PRO A 246 -9.82 23.04 0.76
N GLU A 247 -10.09 24.21 0.18
CA GLU A 247 -9.23 24.85 -0.82
C GLU A 247 -7.77 24.97 -0.36
N ARG A 248 -7.55 25.40 0.89
CA ARG A 248 -6.22 25.48 1.50
C ARG A 248 -5.40 24.18 1.42
N VAL A 249 -6.08 23.03 1.55
CA VAL A 249 -5.45 21.70 1.53
C VAL A 249 -5.18 21.28 0.09
N ARG A 250 -6.14 21.50 -0.81
CA ARG A 250 -5.98 21.22 -2.26
C ARG A 250 -4.87 22.05 -2.89
N ASP A 251 -4.71 23.28 -2.44
CA ASP A 251 -3.68 24.21 -2.88
C ASP A 251 -2.33 23.96 -2.23
N SER A 252 -2.20 22.98 -1.34
CA SER A 252 -0.88 22.58 -0.86
C SER A 252 -0.04 22.00 -2.01
N PRO A 253 1.30 22.23 -2.05
CA PRO A 253 2.15 21.71 -3.11
C PRO A 253 2.05 20.20 -3.31
N LYS A 254 1.95 19.44 -2.20
CA LYS A 254 1.87 17.97 -2.21
C LYS A 254 0.56 17.49 -2.86
N VAL A 255 -0.59 18.03 -2.44
CA VAL A 255 -1.90 17.61 -2.96
C VAL A 255 -2.10 18.09 -4.39
N ARG A 256 -1.69 19.31 -4.72
CA ARG A 256 -1.79 19.86 -6.08
C ARG A 256 -1.01 19.03 -7.09
N LEU A 257 0.20 18.60 -6.74
CA LEU A 257 0.99 17.72 -7.58
C LEU A 257 0.34 16.33 -7.73
N ALA A 258 -0.17 15.75 -6.64
CA ALA A 258 -0.91 14.48 -6.69
C ALA A 258 -2.16 14.56 -7.59
N LEU A 259 -2.94 15.65 -7.51
CA LEU A 259 -4.06 15.93 -8.39
C LEU A 259 -3.64 16.04 -9.86
N ALA A 260 -2.53 16.72 -10.14
CA ALA A 260 -1.99 16.84 -11.49
C ALA A 260 -1.54 15.49 -12.07
N VAL A 261 -0.90 14.63 -11.25
CA VAL A 261 -0.52 13.27 -11.63
C VAL A 261 -1.76 12.42 -11.91
N ASN A 262 -2.76 12.46 -11.02
CA ASN A 262 -4.02 11.73 -11.20
C ASN A 262 -4.78 12.19 -12.46
N ARG A 263 -4.84 13.49 -12.71
CA ARG A 263 -5.43 14.04 -13.93
C ARG A 263 -4.72 13.55 -15.19
N ALA A 264 -3.38 13.59 -15.21
CA ALA A 264 -2.59 13.09 -16.34
C ALA A 264 -2.83 11.60 -16.61
N HIS A 265 -3.03 10.81 -15.55
CA HIS A 265 -3.38 9.40 -15.67
C HIS A 265 -4.78 9.20 -16.27
N LEU A 266 -5.79 9.95 -15.80
CA LEU A 266 -7.15 9.89 -16.36
C LEU A 266 -7.22 10.35 -17.82
N GLU A 267 -6.40 11.32 -18.20
CA GLU A 267 -6.23 11.78 -19.59
C GLU A 267 -5.45 10.79 -20.47
N ARG A 268 -5.05 9.62 -19.93
CA ARG A 268 -4.23 8.60 -20.62
C ARG A 268 -2.93 9.17 -21.19
N ASN A 269 -2.28 10.06 -20.42
CA ASN A 269 -1.03 10.71 -20.81
C ASN A 269 0.16 10.20 -19.97
N PRO A 270 0.73 9.02 -20.29
CA PRO A 270 1.79 8.42 -19.48
C PRO A 270 3.08 9.24 -19.49
N VAL A 271 3.37 9.97 -20.58
CA VAL A 271 4.51 10.90 -20.66
C VAL A 271 4.40 11.99 -19.60
N ARG A 272 3.20 12.58 -19.45
CA ARG A 272 2.93 13.61 -18.43
C ARG A 272 2.96 13.03 -17.03
N VAL A 273 2.42 11.82 -16.81
CA VAL A 273 2.49 11.12 -15.51
C VAL A 273 3.95 10.96 -15.09
N LEU A 274 4.80 10.36 -15.93
CA LEU A 274 6.22 10.13 -15.63
C LEU A 274 6.99 11.45 -15.44
N ARG A 275 6.67 12.49 -16.21
CA ARG A 275 7.27 13.82 -16.04
C ARG A 275 6.91 14.44 -14.69
N LEU A 276 5.64 14.46 -14.32
CA LEU A 276 5.18 15.01 -13.04
C LEU A 276 5.69 14.19 -11.86
N ALA A 277 5.77 12.86 -12.02
CA ALA A 277 6.27 11.95 -11.01
C ALA A 277 7.71 12.25 -10.59
N ARG A 278 8.52 12.93 -11.42
CA ARG A 278 9.87 13.39 -11.03
C ARG A 278 9.85 14.42 -9.89
N GLY A 279 8.79 15.22 -9.79
CA GLY A 279 8.63 16.24 -8.75
C GLY A 279 8.07 15.72 -7.43
N LEU A 280 7.65 14.44 -7.36
CA LEU A 280 7.16 13.83 -6.12
C LEU A 280 8.31 13.63 -5.13
N ASP A 281 8.04 13.74 -3.84
CA ASP A 281 8.99 13.36 -2.79
C ASP A 281 9.16 11.82 -2.71
N PHE A 282 10.06 11.37 -1.82
CA PHE A 282 10.35 9.94 -1.66
C PHE A 282 9.09 9.12 -1.37
N LEU A 283 8.30 9.50 -0.37
CA LEU A 283 7.16 8.71 0.09
C LEU A 283 6.00 8.78 -0.92
N GLN A 284 5.76 9.92 -1.54
CA GLN A 284 4.85 10.07 -2.67
C GLN A 284 5.26 9.19 -3.86
N SER A 285 6.56 9.03 -4.10
CA SER A 285 7.07 8.16 -5.15
C SER A 285 6.91 6.68 -4.80
N CYS A 286 7.12 6.31 -3.53
CA CYS A 286 6.73 5.00 -3.01
C CYS A 286 5.21 4.78 -3.13
N ALA A 287 4.37 5.80 -3.04
CA ALA A 287 2.92 5.62 -3.24
C ALA A 287 2.60 5.33 -4.72
N LEU A 288 3.26 6.05 -5.62
CA LEU A 288 3.03 5.95 -7.07
C LEU A 288 3.67 4.71 -7.70
N HIS A 289 4.70 4.11 -7.09
CA HIS A 289 5.56 3.09 -7.74
C HIS A 289 4.78 1.94 -8.40
N ARG A 290 3.70 1.48 -7.74
CA ARG A 290 2.86 0.37 -8.21
C ARG A 290 2.17 0.64 -9.55
N HIS A 291 2.07 1.92 -9.94
CA HIS A 291 1.46 2.36 -11.20
C HIS A 291 2.50 2.61 -12.31
N LEU A 292 3.79 2.71 -11.97
CA LEU A 292 4.84 3.08 -12.94
C LEU A 292 5.03 2.02 -14.03
N GLY A 293 4.95 0.73 -13.67
CA GLY A 293 5.05 -0.38 -14.63
C GLY A 293 3.99 -0.27 -15.72
N ALA A 294 2.72 -0.19 -15.32
CA ALA A 294 1.60 -0.03 -16.25
C ALA A 294 1.72 1.26 -17.09
N CYS A 295 2.14 2.38 -16.49
CA CYS A 295 2.35 3.63 -17.23
C CYS A 295 3.42 3.49 -18.33
N ARG A 296 4.52 2.79 -18.06
CA ARG A 296 5.59 2.54 -19.04
C ARG A 296 5.11 1.61 -20.16
N GLN A 297 4.27 0.63 -19.84
CA GLN A 297 3.66 -0.26 -20.83
C GLN A 297 2.70 0.48 -21.76
N ASP A 298 1.79 1.29 -21.20
CA ASP A 298 0.87 2.15 -21.95
C ASP A 298 1.65 3.08 -22.89
N LEU A 299 2.77 3.62 -22.42
CA LEU A 299 3.65 4.47 -23.23
C LEU A 299 4.24 3.71 -24.42
N LEU A 300 4.80 2.53 -24.19
CA LEU A 300 5.36 1.69 -25.26
C LEU A 300 4.30 1.26 -26.27
N LEU A 301 3.08 0.96 -25.82
CA LEU A 301 1.95 0.66 -26.69
C LEU A 301 1.62 1.87 -27.59
N LEU A 302 1.45 3.04 -27.01
CA LEU A 302 1.15 4.28 -27.73
C LEU A 302 2.22 4.61 -28.77
N TYR A 303 3.51 4.50 -28.40
CA TYR A 303 4.62 4.75 -29.32
C TYR A 303 4.70 3.68 -30.41
N SER A 304 4.50 2.41 -30.07
CA SER A 304 4.52 1.30 -31.04
C SER A 304 3.44 1.44 -32.11
N HIS A 305 2.28 1.99 -31.74
CA HIS A 305 1.18 2.25 -32.66
C HIS A 305 1.34 3.57 -33.42
N GLY A 306 1.66 4.67 -32.72
CA GLY A 306 1.72 6.01 -33.28
C GLY A 306 2.95 6.27 -34.17
N HIS A 307 4.06 5.60 -33.90
CA HIS A 307 5.31 5.71 -34.65
C HIS A 307 5.65 4.44 -35.44
N SER A 308 4.65 3.59 -35.74
CA SER A 308 4.82 2.33 -36.46
C SER A 308 5.36 2.56 -37.89
N SER A 309 6.68 2.55 -38.06
CA SER A 309 7.34 2.76 -39.34
C SER A 309 8.71 2.09 -39.35
N ARG A 310 9.00 1.34 -40.43
CA ARG A 310 10.29 0.65 -40.61
C ARG A 310 11.48 1.61 -40.70
N ASN A 311 11.23 2.87 -41.08
CA ASN A 311 12.26 3.89 -41.23
C ASN A 311 12.41 4.78 -39.98
N CYS A 312 11.49 4.66 -39.00
CA CYS A 312 11.57 5.43 -37.77
C CYS A 312 12.64 4.84 -36.85
N ARG A 313 13.78 5.54 -36.77
CA ARG A 313 14.87 5.24 -35.83
C ARG A 313 14.77 6.21 -34.67
N PHE A 314 14.12 5.79 -33.59
CA PHE A 314 13.94 6.65 -32.42
C PHE A 314 15.10 6.46 -31.44
N PRO A 315 15.81 7.52 -31.00
CA PRO A 315 16.96 7.37 -30.12
C PRO A 315 16.59 6.69 -28.79
N LEU A 316 17.31 5.64 -28.43
CA LEU A 316 17.08 4.87 -27.21
C LEU A 316 17.24 5.74 -25.97
N GLN A 317 18.25 6.62 -25.94
CA GLN A 317 18.47 7.58 -24.86
C GLN A 317 17.26 8.49 -24.63
N CYS A 318 16.67 9.02 -25.71
CA CYS A 318 15.47 9.83 -25.62
C CYS A 318 14.28 9.03 -25.05
N LEU A 319 14.13 7.78 -25.47
CA LEU A 319 13.05 6.93 -24.98
C LEU A 319 13.24 6.57 -23.50
N ALA A 320 14.47 6.25 -23.09
CA ALA A 320 14.84 5.99 -21.71
C ALA A 320 14.49 7.19 -20.82
N GLY A 321 14.84 8.41 -21.26
CA GLY A 321 14.44 9.64 -20.60
C GLY A 321 12.92 9.84 -20.52
N ILE A 322 12.15 9.45 -21.54
CA ILE A 322 10.68 9.53 -21.49
C ILE A 322 10.09 8.48 -20.53
N LEU A 323 10.64 7.28 -20.50
CA LEU A 323 10.25 6.16 -19.63
C LEU A 323 10.67 6.34 -18.16
N ALA A 324 11.53 7.33 -17.89
CA ALA A 324 12.20 7.52 -16.60
C ALA A 324 12.89 6.24 -16.13
N LEU A 325 13.79 5.76 -16.99
CA LEU A 325 14.64 4.60 -16.82
C LEU A 325 16.01 4.89 -17.44
N GLU A 326 17.04 4.22 -16.93
CA GLU A 326 18.33 4.09 -17.57
C GLU A 326 18.20 3.34 -18.91
N GLU A 327 19.16 3.54 -19.81
CA GLU A 327 19.12 2.97 -21.16
C GLU A 327 19.05 1.44 -21.16
N ALA A 328 19.80 0.77 -20.28
CA ALA A 328 19.83 -0.70 -20.23
C ALA A 328 18.49 -1.31 -19.76
N PRO A 329 17.87 -0.88 -18.64
CA PRO A 329 16.50 -1.24 -18.29
C PRO A 329 15.47 -0.88 -19.36
N ALA A 330 15.55 0.31 -19.97
CA ALA A 330 14.64 0.73 -21.03
C ALA A 330 14.72 -0.22 -22.24
N ALA A 331 15.93 -0.60 -22.66
CA ALA A 331 16.15 -1.57 -23.73
C ALA A 331 15.60 -2.97 -23.39
N ARG A 332 15.77 -3.44 -22.14
CA ARG A 332 15.17 -4.71 -21.69
C ARG A 332 13.65 -4.67 -21.75
N LEU A 333 13.04 -3.58 -21.27
CA LEU A 333 11.59 -3.39 -21.33
C LEU A 333 11.10 -3.36 -22.77
N CYS A 334 11.78 -2.63 -23.67
CA CYS A 334 11.45 -2.60 -25.09
C CYS A 334 11.43 -4.01 -25.69
N ARG A 335 12.49 -4.80 -25.47
CA ARG A 335 12.58 -6.18 -25.98
C ARG A 335 11.49 -7.09 -25.42
N ALA A 336 11.16 -6.95 -24.13
CA ALA A 336 10.08 -7.71 -23.50
C ALA A 336 8.71 -7.44 -24.13
N HIS A 337 8.50 -6.23 -24.67
CA HIS A 337 7.28 -5.84 -25.39
C HIS A 337 7.39 -5.96 -26.92
N GLY A 338 8.39 -6.66 -27.44
CA GLY A 338 8.56 -6.88 -28.89
C GLY A 338 8.99 -5.64 -29.68
N VAL A 339 9.46 -4.58 -29.00
CA VAL A 339 10.06 -3.40 -29.64
C VAL A 339 11.52 -3.70 -29.96
N ALA A 340 11.90 -3.57 -31.23
CA ALA A 340 13.26 -3.86 -31.68
C ALA A 340 14.24 -2.79 -31.20
N VAL A 341 15.37 -3.22 -30.61
CA VAL A 341 16.44 -2.36 -30.11
C VAL A 341 17.72 -2.66 -30.88
N ASN A 342 18.23 -1.68 -31.63
CA ASN A 342 19.39 -1.80 -32.50
C ASN A 342 20.45 -0.80 -32.06
N GLY A 343 21.36 -1.21 -31.16
CA GLY A 343 22.38 -0.33 -30.62
C GLY A 343 21.78 0.87 -29.87
N ASP A 344 21.86 2.04 -30.49
CA ASP A 344 21.48 3.35 -29.95
C ASP A 344 20.06 3.80 -30.32
N TYR A 345 19.30 3.03 -31.11
CA TYR A 345 17.92 3.36 -31.48
C TYR A 345 16.95 2.20 -31.35
N VAL A 346 15.66 2.53 -31.28
CA VAL A 346 14.56 1.58 -31.30
C VAL A 346 13.70 1.77 -32.55
N VAL A 347 13.06 0.68 -32.98
CA VAL A 347 12.12 0.68 -34.10
C VAL A 347 10.75 0.22 -33.58
N PHE A 348 9.77 1.09 -33.77
CA PHE A 348 8.39 0.85 -33.38
C PHE A 348 7.63 0.12 -34.48
N SER A 349 6.88 -0.92 -34.09
CA SER A 349 6.06 -1.72 -35.01
C SER A 349 4.81 -2.19 -34.29
N LYS A 350 3.64 -1.76 -34.77
CA LYS A 350 2.35 -2.24 -34.26
C LYS A 350 2.21 -3.76 -34.35
N ALA A 351 2.74 -4.37 -35.41
CA ALA A 351 2.61 -5.81 -35.66
C ALA A 351 3.51 -6.67 -34.75
N SER A 352 4.58 -6.08 -34.21
CA SER A 352 5.57 -6.79 -33.39
C SER A 352 5.36 -6.57 -31.90
N TYR A 353 4.52 -5.61 -31.51
CA TYR A 353 4.25 -5.31 -30.12
C TYR A 353 3.57 -6.48 -29.43
N VAL A 354 4.11 -6.86 -28.27
CA VAL A 354 3.57 -7.94 -27.44
C VAL A 354 3.00 -7.33 -26.17
N GLU A 355 1.70 -7.49 -25.99
CA GLU A 355 1.05 -7.20 -24.72
C GLU A 355 1.46 -8.26 -23.70
N PRO A 356 1.87 -7.86 -22.49
CA PRO A 356 2.23 -8.81 -21.44
C PRO A 356 0.96 -9.56 -21.00
N PRO A 357 1.09 -10.83 -20.57
CA PRO A 357 -0.06 -11.55 -20.05
C PRO A 357 -0.65 -10.86 -18.81
N PRO A 358 -1.97 -10.96 -18.59
CA PRO A 358 -2.61 -10.35 -17.43
C PRO A 358 -2.00 -10.88 -16.13
N GLY A 359 -1.48 -9.99 -15.29
CA GLY A 359 -0.92 -10.35 -13.98
C GLY A 359 0.61 -10.46 -13.89
N ASP A 360 1.34 -10.38 -15.01
CA ASP A 360 2.82 -10.35 -15.03
C ASP A 360 3.41 -8.96 -14.72
N LEU A 361 2.54 -7.98 -14.44
CA LEU A 361 2.91 -6.64 -13.98
C LEU A 361 3.41 -6.69 -12.53
N GLN A 362 4.58 -7.29 -12.32
CA GLN A 362 5.30 -7.17 -11.06
C GLN A 362 5.79 -5.73 -10.92
N SER A 363 5.49 -5.11 -9.79
CA SER A 363 6.04 -3.80 -9.45
C SER A 363 7.53 -3.96 -9.23
N THR A 364 8.34 -3.25 -10.00
CA THR A 364 9.79 -3.27 -9.85
C THR A 364 10.28 -2.03 -9.14
N ARG A 365 11.39 -2.17 -8.45
CA ARG A 365 12.07 -1.03 -7.86
C ARG A 365 12.49 -0.07 -8.97
N SER A 366 12.41 1.22 -8.66
CA SER A 366 12.72 2.27 -9.62
C SER A 366 13.72 3.23 -9.00
N PRO A 367 15.04 2.97 -9.15
CA PRO A 367 16.08 3.74 -8.50
C PRO A 367 16.01 5.24 -8.83
N GLU A 368 15.84 5.60 -10.11
CA GLU A 368 15.73 7.00 -10.55
C GLU A 368 14.49 7.71 -10.01
N MET A 369 13.36 6.99 -9.91
CA MET A 369 12.07 7.59 -9.59
C MET A 369 11.75 7.60 -8.10
N VAL A 370 12.39 6.74 -7.32
CA VAL A 370 12.10 6.54 -5.90
C VAL A 370 13.39 6.62 -5.08
N ASP A 371 14.36 5.72 -5.27
CA ASP A 371 15.53 5.62 -4.39
C ASP A 371 16.38 6.90 -4.36
N SER A 372 16.57 7.54 -5.52
CA SER A 372 17.32 8.80 -5.68
C SER A 372 16.77 9.94 -4.83
N LYS A 373 15.47 9.87 -4.47
CA LYS A 373 14.74 10.92 -3.76
C LYS A 373 14.78 10.77 -2.25
N ARG A 374 15.27 9.65 -1.74
CA ARG A 374 15.43 9.45 -0.29
C ARG A 374 16.46 10.41 0.30
N GLY A 375 17.44 10.84 -0.50
CA GLY A 375 18.52 11.71 -0.04
C GLY A 375 19.30 11.08 1.11
N ASN A 376 19.59 11.88 2.13
CA ASN A 376 20.29 11.45 3.35
C ASN A 376 19.34 10.94 4.44
N SER A 377 18.02 10.98 4.20
CA SER A 377 17.04 10.58 5.21
C SER A 377 17.10 9.08 5.46
N THR A 378 17.21 8.73 6.74
CA THR A 378 17.14 7.35 7.21
C THR A 378 15.72 6.80 7.06
N VAL A 379 15.60 5.47 7.06
CA VAL A 379 14.28 4.82 7.02
C VAL A 379 13.43 5.18 8.26
N SER A 380 14.07 5.35 9.43
CA SER A 380 13.40 5.80 10.66
C SER A 380 12.82 7.21 10.48
N GLU A 381 13.60 8.16 9.96
CA GLU A 381 13.13 9.54 9.71
C GLU A 381 11.96 9.59 8.72
N VAL A 382 12.01 8.78 7.66
CA VAL A 382 10.90 8.66 6.70
C VAL A 382 9.63 8.16 7.40
N ILE A 383 9.72 7.12 8.23
CA ILE A 383 8.56 6.54 8.90
C ILE A 383 8.01 7.46 10.00
N HIS A 384 8.88 8.19 10.69
CA HIS A 384 8.47 9.19 11.68
C HIS A 384 7.92 10.49 11.06
N GLY A 385 8.15 10.74 9.78
CA GLY A 385 7.72 11.98 9.11
C GLY A 385 8.61 13.17 9.47
N CYS A 386 9.90 12.93 9.76
CA CYS A 386 10.89 13.96 10.08
C CYS A 386 11.77 14.35 8.87
N ALA A 387 11.55 13.70 7.73
CA ALA A 387 12.37 13.78 6.52
C ALA A 387 12.03 14.95 5.59
#